data_AF-A0A9X0C159-F1
#
_entry.id   AF-A0A9X0C159-F1
#
_cell.length_a   1.000
_cell.length_b   1.000
_cell.length_c   1.000
_cell.angle_alpha   90.00
_cell.angle_beta   90.00
_cell.angle_gamma   90.00
#
_symmetry.space_group_name_H-M   'P 1'
#
loop_
_entity.id
_entity.type
_entity.pdbx_description
1 polymer ?
#
loop_
_entity_poly.entity_id
_entity_poly.type
_entity_poly.pdbx_seq_one_letter_code
_entity_poly.pdbx_strand_id
1 'polypeptide(L)'
;MIWVVEEDAHRDWAPDELTYLLDVDKRDLHFHYTVYSKTKVTTENVGRRGRIVFGKSHMKTVLEEELKKFSGKLLLSVSAAPSIRDQCRSFALRQGGKVDYFEHEFQPPKLRGPDEDKVPIVV
;
A
#
# COMPACT_ATOMS: atom_id res chain seq x y z
N MET A 1 -2.70 -1.96 -6.18
CA MET A 1 -1.79 -1.30 -5.22
C MET A 1 -2.47 -1.19 -3.87
N ILE A 2 -1.79 -1.60 -2.79
CA ILE A 2 -2.24 -1.35 -1.40
C ILE A 2 -1.30 -0.32 -0.81
N TRP A 3 -1.83 0.80 -0.33
CA TRP A 3 -1.05 1.85 0.31
C TRP A 3 -1.54 2.04 1.75
N VAL A 4 -0.64 1.93 2.73
CA VAL A 4 -0.93 2.15 4.15
C VAL A 4 -0.25 3.44 4.61
N VAL A 5 -1.03 4.37 5.17
CA VAL A 5 -0.58 5.68 5.65
C VAL A 5 -0.86 5.78 7.16
N GLU A 6 0.19 6.05 7.95
CA GLU A 6 0.06 6.19 9.40
C GLU A 6 -0.02 7.66 9.86
N GLU A 7 0.70 8.56 9.19
CA GLU A 7 0.68 10.01 9.44
C GLU A 7 0.62 10.74 8.08
N ASP A 8 -0.35 11.67 7.96
CA ASP A 8 -0.66 12.39 6.72
C ASP A 8 0.30 13.57 6.45
N ALA A 9 1.23 13.87 7.36
CA ALA A 9 1.85 15.19 7.46
C ALA A 9 2.76 15.61 6.28
N HIS A 10 3.12 14.74 5.33
CA HIS A 10 4.23 15.03 4.41
C HIS A 10 4.10 14.55 2.96
N ARG A 11 2.91 14.29 2.40
CA ARG A 11 2.85 13.68 1.04
C ARG A 11 1.77 14.26 0.14
N ASP A 12 1.92 15.52 -0.26
CA ASP A 12 1.08 16.14 -1.29
C ASP A 12 1.33 15.55 -2.68
N TRP A 13 2.54 15.05 -2.96
CA TRP A 13 2.93 14.53 -4.28
C TRP A 13 2.28 13.19 -4.64
N ALA A 14 2.02 12.33 -3.65
CA ALA A 14 1.56 10.97 -3.91
C ALA A 14 0.09 10.91 -4.37
N PRO A 15 -0.83 11.72 -3.80
CA PRO A 15 -2.17 11.93 -4.37
C PRO A 15 -2.16 12.47 -5.81
N ASP A 16 -1.26 13.41 -6.12
CA ASP A 16 -1.12 13.99 -7.47
C ASP A 16 -0.66 12.92 -8.48
N GLU A 17 0.37 12.15 -8.11
CA GLU A 17 0.87 11.06 -8.95
C GLU A 17 -0.19 9.95 -9.14
N LEU A 18 -0.94 9.60 -8.08
CA LEU A 18 -2.08 8.69 -8.22
C LEU A 18 -3.12 9.22 -9.20
N THR A 19 -3.41 10.51 -9.16
CA THR A 19 -4.37 11.14 -10.06
C THR A 19 -3.89 11.06 -11.50
N TYR A 20 -2.61 11.34 -11.75
CA TYR A 20 -2.00 11.18 -13.06
C TYR A 20 -2.06 9.73 -13.58
N LEU A 21 -1.67 8.75 -12.75
CA LEU A 21 -1.73 7.33 -13.12
C LEU A 21 -3.14 6.88 -13.47
N LEU A 22 -4.12 7.30 -12.67
CA LEU A 22 -5.53 7.04 -12.94
C LEU A 22 -5.97 7.67 -14.26
N ASP A 23 -5.53 8.88 -14.56
CA ASP A 23 -5.88 9.58 -15.79
C ASP A 23 -5.32 8.91 -17.04
N VAL A 24 -4.08 8.42 -16.97
CA VAL A 24 -3.47 7.61 -18.03
C VAL A 24 -4.20 6.28 -18.22
N ASP A 25 -4.58 5.62 -17.11
CA ASP A 25 -5.27 4.33 -17.11
C ASP A 25 -6.78 4.41 -17.41
N LYS A 26 -7.31 5.58 -17.83
CA LYS A 26 -8.75 5.76 -18.13
C LYS A 26 -9.27 4.83 -19.23
N ARG A 27 -8.41 4.37 -20.14
CA ARG A 27 -8.79 3.53 -21.29
C ARG A 27 -8.81 2.05 -20.96
N ASP A 28 -7.78 1.57 -20.26
CA ASP A 28 -7.54 0.13 -20.10
C ASP A 28 -7.93 -0.40 -18.71
N LEU A 29 -8.08 0.49 -17.72
CA LEU A 29 -8.59 0.18 -16.38
C LEU A 29 -7.81 -0.93 -15.65
N HIS A 30 -6.49 -1.00 -15.85
CA HIS A 30 -5.64 -1.99 -15.20
C HIS A 30 -5.28 -1.61 -13.75
N PHE A 31 -5.39 -0.33 -13.39
CA PHE A 31 -4.91 0.19 -12.12
C PHE A 31 -6.00 0.27 -11.07
N HIS A 32 -5.88 -0.61 -10.06
CA HIS A 32 -6.70 -0.59 -8.86
C HIS A 32 -5.86 -0.21 -7.65
N TYR A 33 -6.41 0.65 -6.78
CA TYR A 33 -5.73 1.00 -5.54
C TYR A 33 -6.68 1.04 -4.33
N THR A 34 -6.14 0.65 -3.17
CA THR A 34 -6.79 0.79 -1.88
C THR A 34 -5.84 1.51 -0.93
N VAL A 35 -6.30 2.61 -0.33
CA VAL A 35 -5.57 3.36 0.70
C VAL A 35 -6.16 3.03 2.06
N TYR A 36 -5.29 2.67 3.01
CA TYR A 36 -5.65 2.49 4.42
C TYR A 36 -5.01 3.63 5.21
N SER A 37 -5.83 4.49 5.82
CA SER A 37 -5.33 5.57 6.68
C SER A 37 -5.83 5.45 8.11
N LYS A 38 -4.96 5.76 9.07
CA LYS A 38 -5.33 5.87 10.49
C LYS A 38 -6.16 7.12 10.79
N THR A 39 -5.97 8.18 10.00
CA THR A 39 -6.67 9.46 10.15
C THR A 39 -7.64 9.68 8.99
N LYS A 40 -8.64 10.54 9.22
CA LYS A 40 -9.70 10.77 8.24
C LYS A 40 -9.18 11.73 7.17
N VAL A 41 -8.52 11.20 6.15
CA VAL A 41 -8.04 12.01 5.01
C VAL A 41 -9.23 12.58 4.24
N THR A 42 -9.34 13.91 4.17
CA THR A 42 -10.22 14.58 3.22
C THR A 42 -9.65 14.38 1.83
N THR A 43 -10.34 13.58 1.03
CA THR A 43 -9.94 13.32 -0.34
C THR A 43 -11.14 13.58 -1.23
N GLU A 44 -11.30 14.84 -1.61
CA GLU A 44 -12.29 15.27 -2.61
C GLU A 44 -12.13 14.52 -3.94
N ASN A 45 -10.97 13.87 -4.16
CA ASN A 45 -10.59 13.16 -5.38
C ASN A 45 -10.57 11.62 -5.29
N VAL A 46 -11.17 10.98 -4.28
CA VAL A 46 -11.36 9.51 -4.35
C VAL A 46 -12.47 9.22 -5.35
N GLY A 47 -12.08 9.18 -6.62
CA GLY A 47 -12.95 8.76 -7.70
C GLY A 47 -13.37 7.30 -7.54
N ARG A 48 -14.31 6.86 -8.39
CA ARG A 48 -14.89 5.50 -8.41
C ARG A 48 -13.90 4.33 -8.49
N ARG A 49 -12.61 4.58 -8.71
CA ARG A 49 -11.56 3.58 -8.98
C ARG A 49 -10.61 3.31 -7.80
N GLY A 50 -10.75 4.09 -6.73
CA GLY A 50 -10.01 3.94 -5.49
C GLY A 50 -10.92 3.62 -4.32
N ARG A 51 -10.41 2.88 -3.33
CA ARG A 51 -11.09 2.71 -2.03
C ARG A 51 -10.22 3.30 -0.93
N ILE A 52 -10.79 4.17 -0.10
CA ILE A 52 -10.18 4.57 1.17
C ILE A 52 -10.87 3.85 2.31
N VAL A 53 -10.07 3.23 3.16
CA VAL A 53 -10.52 2.55 4.38
C VAL A 53 -9.89 3.24 5.58
N PHE A 54 -10.72 3.62 6.54
CA PHE A 54 -10.28 4.29 7.77
C PHE A 54 -10.09 3.29 8.90
N GLY A 55 -9.04 3.49 9.70
CA GLY A 55 -8.74 2.70 10.88
C GLY A 55 -7.53 1.77 10.72
N LYS A 56 -7.23 1.00 11.76
CA LYS A 56 -6.04 0.14 11.80
C LYS A 56 -6.15 -0.97 10.75
N SER A 57 -5.35 -0.92 9.70
CA SER A 57 -5.31 -1.96 8.67
C SER A 57 -4.88 -3.30 9.26
N HIS A 58 -5.67 -4.34 9.04
CA HIS A 58 -5.31 -5.71 9.37
C HIS A 58 -4.79 -6.37 8.09
N MET A 59 -3.46 -6.33 7.88
CA MET A 59 -2.86 -6.69 6.59
C MET A 59 -3.26 -8.08 6.09
N LYS A 60 -3.42 -9.05 7.00
CA LYS A 60 -3.95 -10.38 6.67
C LYS A 60 -5.32 -10.29 5.97
N THR A 61 -6.28 -9.59 6.56
CA THR A 61 -7.62 -9.40 6.00
C THR A 61 -7.57 -8.66 4.68
N VAL A 62 -6.72 -7.63 4.57
CA VAL A 62 -6.54 -6.87 3.33
C VAL A 62 -6.07 -7.78 2.20
N LEU A 63 -5.03 -8.59 2.44
CA LEU A 63 -4.49 -9.50 1.43
C LEU A 63 -5.50 -10.59 1.04
N GLU A 64 -6.28 -11.10 1.99
CA GLU A 64 -7.36 -12.07 1.72
C GLU A 64 -8.49 -11.48 0.88
N GLU A 65 -8.89 -10.23 1.13
CA GLU A 65 -9.90 -9.53 0.34
C GLU A 65 -9.41 -9.26 -1.09
N GLU A 66 -8.19 -8.74 -1.25
CA GLU A 66 -7.65 -8.45 -2.58
C GLU A 66 -7.42 -9.75 -3.37
N LEU A 67 -6.91 -10.82 -2.75
CA LEU A 67 -6.71 -12.12 -3.41
C LEU A 67 -8.00 -12.71 -3.99
N LYS A 68 -9.17 -12.42 -3.40
CA LYS A 68 -10.47 -12.89 -3.91
C LYS A 68 -10.90 -12.18 -5.19
N LYS A 69 -10.40 -10.97 -5.46
CA LYS A 69 -10.77 -10.18 -6.64
C LYS A 69 -10.03 -10.59 -7.90
N PHE A 70 -8.87 -11.23 -7.75
CA PHE A 70 -8.00 -11.58 -8.88
C PHE A 70 -7.93 -13.10 -9.07
N SER A 71 -8.03 -13.53 -10.33
CA SER A 71 -7.83 -14.91 -10.74
C SER A 71 -6.39 -15.17 -11.15
N GLY A 72 -5.96 -16.43 -11.12
CA GLY A 72 -4.61 -16.82 -11.52
C GLY A 72 -3.54 -16.68 -10.44
N LYS A 73 -2.29 -16.68 -10.89
CA LYS A 73 -1.10 -16.53 -10.05
C LYS A 73 -0.82 -15.05 -9.84
N LEU A 74 -0.53 -14.65 -8.60
CA LEU A 74 -0.27 -13.26 -8.26
C LEU A 74 1.17 -13.05 -7.81
N LEU A 75 1.71 -11.86 -8.10
CA LEU A 75 2.95 -11.38 -7.51
C LEU A 75 2.62 -10.38 -6.40
N LEU A 76 3.08 -10.66 -5.19
CA LEU A 76 3.02 -9.77 -4.04
C LEU A 76 4.38 -9.10 -3.85
N SER A 77 4.48 -7.85 -4.31
CA SER A 77 5.66 -6.99 -4.14
C SER A 77 5.52 -6.12 -2.91
N VAL A 78 6.51 -6.11 -2.01
CA VAL A 78 6.40 -5.41 -0.71
C VAL A 78 7.60 -4.54 -0.40
N SER A 79 7.32 -3.28 -0.06
CA SER A 79 8.24 -2.34 0.58
C SER A 79 7.53 -1.73 1.81
N ALA A 80 7.88 -2.19 3.01
CA ALA A 80 7.16 -1.88 4.24
C ALA A 80 7.99 -2.14 5.50
N ALA A 81 7.49 -1.70 6.66
CA ALA A 81 8.06 -2.03 7.96
C ALA A 81 8.21 -3.56 8.15
N PRO A 82 9.23 -4.03 8.90
CA PRO A 82 9.51 -5.46 9.07
C PRO A 82 8.29 -6.30 9.48
N SER A 83 7.50 -5.82 10.44
CA SER A 83 6.30 -6.52 10.93
C SER A 83 5.22 -6.72 9.86
N ILE A 84 5.14 -5.84 8.87
CA ILE A 84 4.22 -5.96 7.73
C ILE A 84 4.79 -6.92 6.69
N ARG A 85 6.10 -6.83 6.41
CA ARG A 85 6.79 -7.76 5.50
C ARG A 85 6.65 -9.21 5.97
N ASP A 86 6.85 -9.47 7.25
CA ASP A 86 6.70 -10.81 7.82
C ASP A 86 5.26 -11.34 7.70
N GLN A 87 4.25 -10.47 7.86
CA GLN A 87 2.85 -10.82 7.61
C GLN A 87 2.59 -11.17 6.14
N CYS A 88 3.12 -10.37 5.20
CA CYS A 88 2.99 -10.61 3.76
C CYS A 88 3.70 -11.90 3.33
N ARG A 89 4.92 -12.14 3.82
CA ARG A 89 5.69 -13.37 3.57
C ARG A 89 4.94 -14.59 4.09
N SER A 90 4.47 -14.53 5.33
CA SER A 90 3.68 -15.60 5.95
C SER A 90 2.37 -15.86 5.19
N PHE A 91 1.75 -14.80 4.65
CA PHE A 91 0.56 -14.94 3.81
C PHE A 91 0.88 -15.67 2.51
N ALA A 92 1.91 -15.26 1.76
CA ALA A 92 2.28 -15.88 0.48
C ALA A 92 2.61 -17.37 0.64
N LEU A 93 3.36 -17.73 1.68
CA LEU A 93 3.70 -19.14 1.99
C LEU A 93 2.44 -20.01 2.21
N ARG A 94 1.38 -19.45 2.79
CA ARG A 94 0.11 -20.19 3.01
C ARG A 94 -0.72 -20.41 1.73
N GLN A 95 -0.46 -19.66 0.66
CA GLN A 95 -1.27 -19.73 -0.57
C GLN A 95 -0.84 -20.88 -1.50
N GLY A 96 0.05 -21.77 -1.08
CA GLY A 96 0.36 -23.01 -1.80
C GLY A 96 0.88 -22.79 -3.23
N GLY A 97 1.65 -21.71 -3.46
CA GLY A 97 2.21 -21.38 -4.78
C GLY A 97 1.32 -20.49 -5.67
N LYS A 98 0.12 -20.11 -5.21
CA LYS A 98 -0.74 -19.14 -5.92
C LYS A 98 -0.18 -17.70 -5.87
N VAL A 99 0.64 -17.39 -4.88
CA VAL A 99 1.22 -16.05 -4.67
C VAL A 99 2.74 -16.17 -4.62
N ASP A 100 3.41 -15.54 -5.58
CA ASP A 100 4.85 -15.29 -5.55
C ASP A 100 5.11 -14.07 -4.66
N TYR A 101 6.18 -14.12 -3.87
CA TYR A 101 6.55 -13.04 -2.95
C TYR A 101 7.86 -12.40 -3.39
N PHE A 102 7.86 -11.08 -3.53
CA PHE A 102 9.04 -10.29 -3.82
C PHE A 102 9.18 -9.16 -2.80
N GLU A 103 10.39 -9.02 -2.26
CA GLU A 103 10.72 -8.02 -1.26
C GLU A 103 11.78 -7.08 -1.84
N HIS A 104 11.49 -5.78 -1.85
CA HIS A 104 12.41 -4.80 -2.42
C HIS A 104 13.66 -4.62 -1.54
N GLU A 105 14.79 -4.28 -2.16
CA GLU A 105 16.00 -3.89 -1.42
C GLU A 105 15.75 -2.59 -0.63
N PHE A 106 15.10 -1.62 -1.27
CA PHE A 106 14.67 -0.40 -0.60
C PHE A 106 13.47 -0.68 0.31
N GLN A 107 13.64 -0.34 1.58
CA GLN A 107 12.61 -0.42 2.59
C GLN A 107 12.45 0.95 3.25
N PRO A 108 11.21 1.38 3.52
CA PRO A 108 11.02 2.65 4.20
C PRO A 108 11.74 2.61 5.55
N PRO A 109 12.38 3.74 5.95
CA PRO A 109 13.02 3.82 7.26
C PRO A 109 11.99 3.49 8.34
N LYS A 110 12.44 2.80 9.40
CA LYS A 110 11.57 2.60 10.58
C LYS A 110 11.04 3.96 10.99
N LEU A 111 9.71 4.10 11.10
CA LEU A 111 9.09 5.27 11.70
C LEU A 111 9.69 5.39 13.11
N ARG A 112 10.60 6.35 13.27
CA ARG A 112 11.15 6.71 14.58
C ARG A 112 10.02 7.41 15.32
N GLY A 113 9.80 7.04 16.58
CA GLY A 113 8.87 7.77 17.44
C GLY A 113 9.29 9.25 17.53
N PRO A 114 8.40 10.13 18.00
CA PRO A 114 8.53 11.59 17.89
C PRO A 114 9.73 12.24 18.61
N ASP A 115 10.65 11.49 19.22
CA ASP A 115 11.71 12.05 20.09
C ASP A 115 13.14 11.95 19.57
N GLU A 116 13.40 11.45 18.35
CA GLU A 116 14.79 11.36 17.85
C GLU A 116 14.97 12.01 16.49
N ASP A 117 14.93 13.34 16.60
CA ASP A 117 15.34 14.33 15.62
C ASP A 117 16.66 13.97 14.91
N LYS A 118 16.59 14.12 13.58
CA LYS A 118 17.66 14.33 12.58
C LYS A 118 18.03 13.15 11.65
N VAL A 119 18.28 13.60 10.41
CA VAL A 119 19.03 13.06 9.24
C VAL A 119 18.24 12.20 8.21
N PRO A 120 18.69 12.16 6.93
CA PRO A 120 18.37 13.09 5.84
C PRO A 120 17.53 12.43 4.73
N ILE A 121 16.97 13.24 3.84
CA ILE A 121 16.30 12.77 2.61
C ILE A 121 17.36 12.30 1.61
N VAL A 122 17.25 11.08 1.12
CA VAL A 122 17.92 10.62 -0.10
C VAL A 122 16.82 10.38 -1.14
N VAL A 123 16.92 11.11 -2.25
CA VAL A 123 16.03 11.06 -3.43
C VAL A 123 16.33 9.82 -4.24
#